data_AF-A0A0D7X8Q1-F1
#
_entry.id   AF-A0A0D7X8Q1-F1
#
_cell.length_a   1.000
_cell.length_b   1.000
_cell.length_c   1.000
_cell.angle_alpha   90.00
_cell.angle_beta   90.00
_cell.angle_gamma   90.00
#
_symmetry.space_group_name_H-M   'P 1'
#
loop_
_entity.id
_entity.type
_entity.pdbx_description
1 polymer ?
#
loop_
_entity_poly.entity_id
_entity_poly.type
_entity_poly.pdbx_seq_one_letter_code
_entity_poly.pdbx_strand_id
1 'polypeptide(L)'
;MTMKDGFFWGGATAANQFEGGWNKGGKGPSTSDMMTGGTHTTPRRITPVLEEGTYYPSHEAVDFYGHYKEDIALMAQMGFKMFRMSINWSRIYPNGYDLEPNEEGLQFYGNVFAELKKYNIEPLVTISHYETPFGLTEKYNGWASREVIDCYIRYCTTLFNRYKDQVKYWLTFNEINCLTMPLGAYMAAGILFEGKETLTDGVDDPQTRFQALHHQFVASAKAVKLGHEINPDFQIGCMVAFMTTYPNTCNPDDILLAQQKDQISNMICGDVQVRGAYPGFAKRFFAEQGIRIEMQPEDEQTLREGCVDFYSFSYYMSMVESADDSLEKTGGNLLGGIKNPYLESSDWGWQIDPKGLRYTLNHLYDRYQIPLMVVENGLGAVDVVEEDGSIQDDYRIQYLRGHIEQMKEAVADGVELIAYTMWGCIDLVSASTGEMKKRYGFIHVNKDNDGNGDLSRTPKKSFYWYKKVIESNGEEL
;
A
#
# COMPACT_ATOMS: atom_id res chain seq x y z
N MET A 1 -15.95 -24.42 0.48
CA MET A 1 -16.85 -23.32 0.12
C MET A 1 -16.06 -22.43 -0.81
N THR A 2 -16.33 -22.51 -2.11
CA THR A 2 -15.63 -21.73 -3.15
C THR A 2 -15.81 -20.24 -2.91
N MET A 3 -14.83 -19.43 -3.32
CA MET A 3 -15.09 -18.00 -3.45
C MET A 3 -16.17 -17.75 -4.51
N LYS A 4 -16.78 -16.57 -4.50
CA LYS A 4 -17.80 -16.18 -5.50
C LYS A 4 -17.24 -16.32 -6.92
N ASP A 5 -18.06 -16.73 -7.87
CA ASP A 5 -17.67 -16.72 -9.28
C ASP A 5 -17.24 -15.31 -9.70
N GLY A 6 -16.14 -15.20 -10.42
CA GLY A 6 -15.55 -13.92 -10.81
C GLY A 6 -14.71 -13.25 -9.72
N PHE A 7 -14.37 -13.94 -8.62
CA PHE A 7 -13.44 -13.43 -7.62
C PHE A 7 -12.06 -13.12 -8.24
N PHE A 8 -11.53 -11.93 -7.96
CA PHE A 8 -10.24 -11.50 -8.48
C PHE A 8 -9.08 -11.99 -7.61
N TRP A 9 -8.55 -13.15 -7.95
CA TRP A 9 -7.26 -13.61 -7.44
C TRP A 9 -6.11 -12.92 -8.16
N GLY A 10 -5.14 -12.42 -7.41
CA GLY A 10 -4.02 -11.70 -8.00
C GLY A 10 -2.82 -11.52 -7.09
N GLY A 11 -2.00 -10.55 -7.47
CA GLY A 11 -0.81 -10.10 -6.76
C GLY A 11 -0.66 -8.59 -6.88
N ALA A 12 0.08 -8.00 -5.95
CA ALA A 12 0.27 -6.56 -5.82
C ALA A 12 1.75 -6.18 -5.77
N THR A 13 2.10 -5.04 -6.37
CA THR A 13 3.41 -4.40 -6.25
C THR A 13 3.26 -2.88 -6.14
N ALA A 14 4.37 -2.18 -5.89
CA ALA A 14 4.48 -0.72 -5.97
C ALA A 14 5.64 -0.34 -6.89
N ALA A 15 5.46 0.70 -7.69
CA ALA A 15 6.39 1.07 -8.75
C ALA A 15 7.79 1.39 -8.21
N ASN A 16 7.90 2.20 -7.16
CA ASN A 16 9.17 2.51 -6.49
C ASN A 16 9.93 1.30 -5.91
N GLN A 17 9.24 0.19 -5.64
CA GLN A 17 9.84 -1.03 -5.09
C GLN A 17 10.18 -2.07 -6.16
N PHE A 18 9.63 -1.91 -7.37
CA PHE A 18 9.56 -2.95 -8.39
C PHE A 18 10.13 -2.54 -9.76
N GLU A 19 9.86 -1.32 -10.21
CA GLU A 19 10.16 -0.87 -11.58
C GLU A 19 11.64 -0.69 -11.88
N GLY A 20 12.38 0.03 -11.03
CA GLY A 20 13.73 0.49 -11.36
C GLY A 20 13.72 1.56 -12.45
N GLY A 21 14.80 1.66 -13.24
CA GLY A 21 14.89 2.63 -14.34
C GLY A 21 14.61 4.07 -13.89
N TRP A 22 15.10 4.44 -12.71
CA TRP A 22 14.64 5.63 -11.97
C TRP A 22 14.86 6.96 -12.68
N ASN A 23 15.83 7.02 -13.60
CA ASN A 23 16.19 8.18 -14.41
C ASN A 23 16.05 7.90 -15.92
N LYS A 24 15.26 6.88 -16.29
CA LYS A 24 14.99 6.51 -17.69
C LYS A 24 13.62 7.02 -18.12
N GLY A 25 13.49 7.21 -19.43
CA GLY A 25 12.25 7.64 -20.08
C GLY A 25 11.66 8.94 -19.54
N GLY A 26 12.51 9.91 -19.23
CA GLY A 26 12.10 11.23 -18.72
C GLY A 26 11.65 11.26 -17.26
N LYS A 27 11.73 10.15 -16.51
CA LYS A 27 11.34 10.09 -15.09
C LYS A 27 12.17 11.07 -14.23
N GLY A 28 11.50 11.86 -13.41
CA GLY A 28 12.12 12.70 -12.37
C GLY A 28 12.35 11.95 -11.05
N PRO A 29 13.15 12.52 -10.13
CA PRO A 29 13.33 11.93 -8.79
C PRO A 29 12.02 11.97 -8.00
N SER A 30 11.72 10.86 -7.33
CA SER A 30 10.63 10.74 -6.34
C SER A 30 11.21 10.76 -4.92
N THR A 31 10.36 10.95 -3.91
CA THR A 31 10.76 10.82 -2.49
C THR A 31 11.47 9.50 -2.19
N SER A 32 11.04 8.38 -2.79
CA SER A 32 11.72 7.09 -2.63
C SER A 32 13.12 7.03 -3.25
N ASP A 33 13.39 7.78 -4.32
CA ASP A 33 14.71 7.84 -4.95
C ASP A 33 15.72 8.62 -4.11
N MET A 34 15.23 9.42 -3.17
CA MET A 34 16.03 10.18 -2.21
C MET A 34 16.22 9.42 -0.90
N MET A 35 15.96 8.10 -0.88
CA MET A 35 16.10 7.25 0.30
C MET A 35 17.13 6.13 0.12
N THR A 36 18.14 6.13 0.97
CA THR A 36 19.20 5.10 0.95
C THR A 36 18.67 3.72 1.34
N GLY A 37 19.47 2.68 1.10
CA GLY A 37 19.29 1.39 1.75
C GLY A 37 19.49 1.47 3.26
N GLY A 38 18.84 0.55 3.99
CA GLY A 38 18.99 0.35 5.44
C GLY A 38 18.97 -1.14 5.77
N THR A 39 18.77 -1.46 7.04
CA THR A 39 18.62 -2.83 7.57
C THR A 39 17.59 -2.83 8.70
N HIS A 40 17.28 -4.00 9.27
CA HIS A 40 16.45 -4.08 10.47
C HIS A 40 17.04 -3.36 11.71
N THR A 41 18.33 -3.02 11.71
CA THR A 41 18.99 -2.27 12.80
C THR A 41 19.46 -0.87 12.40
N THR A 42 19.54 -0.58 11.11
CA THR A 42 20.02 0.70 10.59
C THR A 42 18.93 1.35 9.74
N PRO A 43 18.37 2.49 10.15
CA PRO A 43 17.30 3.14 9.42
C PRO A 43 17.78 3.64 8.05
N ARG A 44 16.85 3.68 7.09
CA ARG A 44 17.06 4.35 5.80
C ARG A 44 17.25 5.85 6.02
N ARG A 45 18.24 6.44 5.35
CA ARG A 45 18.45 7.90 5.37
C ARG A 45 17.68 8.56 4.23
N ILE A 46 17.18 9.75 4.49
CA ILE A 46 16.63 10.68 3.50
C ILE A 46 17.76 11.63 3.13
N THR A 47 18.09 11.68 1.83
CA THR A 47 19.17 12.51 1.30
C THR A 47 18.59 13.47 0.27
N PRO A 48 18.30 14.75 0.62
CA PRO A 48 17.73 15.72 -0.32
C PRO A 48 18.58 15.98 -1.56
N VAL A 49 19.87 15.64 -1.49
CA VAL A 49 20.79 15.59 -2.62
C VAL A 49 21.35 14.18 -2.70
N LEU A 50 21.40 13.61 -3.91
CA LEU A 50 21.96 12.28 -4.12
C LEU A 50 23.47 12.26 -3.81
N GLU A 51 23.84 11.37 -2.91
CA GLU A 51 25.22 11.11 -2.53
C GLU A 51 25.88 10.12 -3.52
N GLU A 52 27.01 10.51 -4.12
CA GLU A 52 27.79 9.63 -5.01
C GLU A 52 28.29 8.39 -4.24
N GLY A 53 28.25 7.21 -4.90
CA GLY A 53 28.68 5.95 -4.29
C GLY A 53 27.73 5.39 -3.22
N THR A 54 26.57 6.02 -3.00
CA THR A 54 25.53 5.54 -2.07
C THR A 54 24.51 4.66 -2.77
N TYR A 55 24.09 3.58 -2.10
CA TYR A 55 23.07 2.66 -2.61
C TYR A 55 21.65 3.17 -2.32
N TYR A 56 20.88 3.33 -3.39
CA TYR A 56 19.46 3.69 -3.38
C TYR A 56 18.64 2.54 -3.97
N PRO A 57 17.98 1.72 -3.13
CA PRO A 57 17.33 0.50 -3.58
C PRO A 57 16.29 0.69 -4.70
N SER A 58 15.55 1.80 -4.71
CA SER A 58 14.54 2.09 -5.73
C SER A 58 15.12 2.37 -7.11
N HIS A 59 16.42 2.70 -7.21
CA HIS A 59 17.03 3.14 -8.46
C HIS A 59 17.00 2.04 -9.52
N GLU A 60 17.32 0.83 -9.10
CA GLU A 60 17.28 -0.38 -9.93
C GLU A 60 16.12 -1.29 -9.54
N ALA A 61 15.72 -1.30 -8.26
CA ALA A 61 14.69 -2.19 -7.72
C ALA A 61 14.93 -3.64 -8.16
N VAL A 62 14.01 -4.22 -8.94
CA VAL A 62 14.17 -5.52 -9.61
C VAL A 62 13.96 -5.42 -11.14
N ASP A 63 14.09 -4.21 -11.68
CA ASP A 63 13.98 -3.90 -13.11
C ASP A 63 12.73 -4.44 -13.81
N PHE A 64 11.55 -4.31 -13.20
CA PHE A 64 10.29 -4.55 -13.94
C PHE A 64 10.16 -3.63 -15.16
N TYR A 65 10.80 -2.45 -15.16
CA TYR A 65 10.86 -1.55 -16.31
C TYR A 65 11.43 -2.26 -17.55
N GLY A 66 12.49 -3.06 -17.40
CA GLY A 66 13.05 -3.92 -18.45
C GLY A 66 12.32 -5.26 -18.65
N HIS A 67 11.74 -5.82 -17.59
CA HIS A 67 11.26 -7.21 -17.56
C HIS A 67 9.74 -7.40 -17.55
N TYR A 68 8.93 -6.34 -17.66
CA TYR A 68 7.47 -6.44 -17.44
C TYR A 68 6.76 -7.52 -18.27
N LYS A 69 7.22 -7.80 -19.49
CA LYS A 69 6.63 -8.85 -20.34
C LYS A 69 6.86 -10.25 -19.79
N GLU A 70 8.06 -10.52 -19.28
CA GLU A 70 8.41 -11.78 -18.65
C GLU A 70 7.63 -11.95 -17.33
N ASP A 71 7.63 -10.91 -16.51
CA ASP A 71 6.95 -10.92 -15.21
C ASP A 71 5.43 -11.11 -15.36
N ILE A 72 4.80 -10.43 -16.32
CA ILE A 72 3.37 -10.61 -16.62
C ILE A 72 3.08 -12.00 -17.20
N ALA A 73 3.97 -12.57 -18.00
CA ALA A 73 3.80 -13.94 -18.49
C ALA A 73 3.84 -14.96 -17.34
N LEU A 74 4.68 -14.76 -16.33
CA LEU A 74 4.70 -15.58 -15.12
C LEU A 74 3.42 -15.42 -14.29
N MET A 75 2.90 -14.19 -14.14
CA MET A 75 1.60 -13.95 -13.50
C MET A 75 0.46 -14.66 -14.22
N ALA A 76 0.47 -14.64 -15.56
CA ALA A 76 -0.49 -15.36 -16.39
C ALA A 76 -0.36 -16.88 -16.23
N GLN A 77 0.87 -17.41 -16.10
CA GLN A 77 1.11 -18.83 -15.85
C GLN A 77 0.56 -19.28 -14.48
N MET A 78 0.58 -18.41 -13.47
CA MET A 78 -0.10 -18.64 -12.19
C MET A 78 -1.63 -18.57 -12.31
N GLY A 79 -2.16 -17.95 -13.36
CA GLY A 79 -3.59 -17.83 -13.62
C GLY A 79 -4.24 -16.56 -13.06
N PHE A 80 -3.43 -15.52 -12.75
CA PHE A 80 -3.92 -14.25 -12.19
C PHE A 80 -5.15 -13.73 -12.94
N LYS A 81 -6.11 -13.22 -12.17
CA LYS A 81 -7.29 -12.50 -12.68
C LYS A 81 -7.13 -11.00 -12.56
N MET A 82 -6.34 -10.56 -11.60
CA MET A 82 -6.03 -9.15 -11.36
C MET A 82 -4.56 -8.97 -11.03
N PHE A 83 -3.99 -7.84 -11.46
CA PHE A 83 -2.67 -7.40 -11.02
C PHE A 83 -2.78 -5.97 -10.50
N ARG A 84 -2.43 -5.79 -9.22
CA ARG A 84 -2.40 -4.48 -8.60
C ARG A 84 -1.00 -3.88 -8.75
N MET A 85 -0.94 -2.66 -9.26
CA MET A 85 0.30 -1.90 -9.40
C MET A 85 0.06 -0.41 -9.16
N SER A 86 1.12 0.37 -8.94
CA SER A 86 1.04 1.83 -8.99
C SER A 86 1.58 2.39 -10.30
N ILE A 87 1.09 3.59 -10.66
CA ILE A 87 1.75 4.43 -11.65
C ILE A 87 2.65 5.39 -10.89
N ASN A 88 3.94 5.40 -11.21
CA ASN A 88 4.89 6.31 -10.62
C ASN A 88 4.63 7.74 -11.13
N TRP A 89 4.18 8.62 -10.24
CA TRP A 89 3.82 9.99 -10.58
C TRP A 89 4.98 10.75 -11.23
N SER A 90 6.22 10.54 -10.78
CA SER A 90 7.38 11.23 -11.37
C SER A 90 7.79 10.70 -12.75
N ARG A 91 7.19 9.61 -13.25
CA ARG A 91 7.27 9.26 -14.68
C ARG A 91 6.35 10.10 -15.54
N ILE A 92 5.19 10.52 -15.02
CA ILE A 92 4.18 11.24 -15.79
C ILE A 92 4.38 12.74 -15.66
N TYR A 93 4.65 13.23 -14.44
CA TYR A 93 4.99 14.63 -14.17
C TYR A 93 6.31 14.65 -13.39
N PRO A 94 7.47 14.78 -14.05
CA PRO A 94 8.80 14.64 -13.44
C PRO A 94 9.04 15.50 -12.19
N ASN A 95 8.57 16.75 -12.20
CA ASN A 95 8.63 17.64 -11.04
C ASN A 95 7.31 17.64 -10.23
N GLY A 96 6.28 16.96 -10.74
CA GLY A 96 4.92 16.91 -10.19
C GLY A 96 4.06 18.14 -10.49
N TYR A 97 4.69 19.30 -10.69
CA TYR A 97 4.02 20.56 -11.04
C TYR A 97 4.16 20.95 -12.52
N ASP A 98 4.71 20.06 -13.37
CA ASP A 98 4.82 20.31 -14.81
C ASP A 98 3.43 20.52 -15.44
N LEU A 99 3.36 21.33 -16.48
CA LEU A 99 2.09 21.63 -17.15
C LEU A 99 1.69 20.51 -18.12
N GLU A 100 2.66 19.93 -18.82
CA GLU A 100 2.45 18.84 -19.77
C GLU A 100 2.99 17.51 -19.20
N PRO A 101 2.31 16.38 -19.46
CA PRO A 101 2.81 15.09 -19.05
C PRO A 101 3.97 14.63 -19.94
N ASN A 102 4.80 13.75 -19.39
CA ASN A 102 5.83 13.03 -20.12
C ASN A 102 5.22 11.84 -20.89
N GLU A 103 5.19 11.93 -22.22
CA GLU A 103 4.59 10.90 -23.07
C GLU A 103 5.31 9.55 -22.99
N GLU A 104 6.62 9.51 -22.78
CA GLU A 104 7.36 8.24 -22.68
C GLU A 104 6.93 7.45 -21.44
N GLY A 105 6.69 8.14 -20.33
CA GLY A 105 6.10 7.57 -19.12
C GLY A 105 4.68 7.04 -19.38
N LEU A 106 3.85 7.82 -20.09
CA LEU A 106 2.49 7.38 -20.43
C LEU A 106 2.50 6.15 -21.34
N GLN A 107 3.42 6.10 -22.31
CA GLN A 107 3.58 4.98 -23.22
C GLN A 107 4.03 3.71 -22.48
N PHE A 108 4.93 3.81 -21.51
CA PHE A 108 5.37 2.67 -20.69
C PHE A 108 4.17 1.97 -20.03
N TYR A 109 3.35 2.69 -19.27
CA TYR A 109 2.17 2.09 -18.62
C TYR A 109 1.11 1.61 -19.63
N GLY A 110 0.93 2.33 -20.75
CA GLY A 110 0.06 1.88 -21.83
C GLY A 110 0.47 0.51 -22.40
N ASN A 111 1.78 0.27 -22.53
CA ASN A 111 2.34 -1.02 -22.94
C ASN A 111 2.17 -2.10 -21.87
N VAL A 112 2.37 -1.77 -20.60
CA VAL A 112 2.14 -2.69 -19.47
C VAL A 112 0.67 -3.14 -19.45
N PHE A 113 -0.28 -2.21 -19.53
CA PHE A 113 -1.71 -2.53 -19.56
C PHE A 113 -2.11 -3.34 -20.81
N ALA A 114 -1.48 -3.06 -21.96
CA ALA A 114 -1.69 -3.86 -23.16
C ALA A 114 -1.18 -5.31 -23.00
N GLU A 115 -0.04 -5.51 -22.33
CA GLU A 115 0.49 -6.85 -22.05
C GLU A 115 -0.38 -7.60 -21.01
N LEU A 116 -0.87 -6.94 -19.96
CA LEU A 116 -1.84 -7.53 -19.03
C LEU A 116 -3.12 -7.97 -19.75
N LYS A 117 -3.65 -7.12 -20.63
CA LYS A 117 -4.85 -7.42 -21.43
C LYS A 117 -4.68 -8.63 -22.33
N LYS A 118 -3.49 -8.85 -22.91
CA LYS A 118 -3.18 -10.05 -23.73
C LYS A 118 -3.40 -11.35 -22.96
N TYR A 119 -3.23 -11.34 -21.64
CA TYR A 119 -3.44 -12.50 -20.77
C TYR A 119 -4.76 -12.46 -20.00
N ASN A 120 -5.65 -11.48 -20.28
CA ASN A 120 -6.90 -11.24 -19.57
C ASN A 120 -6.71 -11.01 -18.05
N ILE A 121 -5.65 -10.28 -17.69
CA ILE A 121 -5.41 -9.85 -16.32
C ILE A 121 -5.92 -8.42 -16.15
N GLU A 122 -6.85 -8.22 -15.23
CA GLU A 122 -7.42 -6.90 -14.95
C GLU A 122 -6.41 -6.04 -14.15
N PRO A 123 -6.11 -4.80 -14.56
CA PRO A 123 -5.28 -3.91 -13.77
C PRO A 123 -6.09 -3.25 -12.64
N LEU A 124 -5.57 -3.32 -11.41
CA LEU A 124 -5.99 -2.47 -10.29
C LEU A 124 -4.90 -1.42 -10.04
N VAL A 125 -5.17 -0.17 -10.41
CA VAL A 125 -4.13 0.86 -10.49
C VAL A 125 -4.19 1.81 -9.30
N THR A 126 -3.10 1.87 -8.53
CA THR A 126 -2.93 2.85 -7.45
C THR A 126 -2.28 4.12 -8.00
N ILE A 127 -2.94 5.27 -7.82
CA ILE A 127 -2.48 6.55 -8.40
C ILE A 127 -1.29 7.10 -7.63
N SER A 128 -1.30 7.05 -6.28
CA SER A 128 -0.21 7.51 -5.43
C SER A 128 0.22 6.42 -4.44
N HIS A 129 1.47 5.97 -4.53
CA HIS A 129 2.04 4.92 -3.69
C HIS A 129 3.46 5.27 -3.20
N TYR A 130 3.55 6.16 -2.20
CA TYR A 130 4.79 6.49 -1.50
C TYR A 130 5.97 6.97 -2.38
N GLU A 131 5.64 7.61 -3.49
CA GLU A 131 6.59 8.00 -4.54
C GLU A 131 6.26 9.39 -5.11
N THR A 132 5.89 10.32 -4.22
CA THR A 132 5.61 11.72 -4.59
C THR A 132 6.82 12.31 -5.34
N PRO A 133 6.64 13.02 -6.47
CA PRO A 133 7.73 13.71 -7.15
C PRO A 133 8.48 14.63 -6.19
N PHE A 134 9.80 14.50 -6.11
CA PHE A 134 10.60 15.25 -5.14
C PHE A 134 10.54 16.76 -5.37
N GLY A 135 10.30 17.20 -6.62
CA GLY A 135 10.03 18.61 -6.92
C GLY A 135 8.84 19.20 -6.16
N LEU A 136 7.80 18.41 -5.82
CA LEU A 136 6.70 18.86 -4.96
C LEU A 136 7.14 19.00 -3.50
N THR A 137 8.04 18.12 -3.04
CA THR A 137 8.67 18.24 -1.72
C THR A 137 9.49 19.54 -1.64
N GLU A 138 10.35 19.81 -2.61
CA GLU A 138 11.19 21.02 -2.61
C GLU A 138 10.38 22.31 -2.73
N LYS A 139 9.37 22.32 -3.60
CA LYS A 139 8.62 23.55 -3.93
C LYS A 139 7.52 23.87 -2.92
N TYR A 140 6.83 22.83 -2.43
CA TYR A 140 5.57 22.97 -1.69
C TYR A 140 5.60 22.25 -0.33
N ASN A 141 6.73 21.64 0.04
CA ASN A 141 6.83 20.73 1.18
C ASN A 141 5.81 19.58 1.09
N GLY A 142 5.62 19.06 -0.13
CA GLY A 142 4.68 17.99 -0.42
C GLY A 142 3.24 18.37 -0.09
N TRP A 143 2.48 17.43 0.45
CA TRP A 143 1.05 17.59 0.72
C TRP A 143 0.71 18.55 1.88
N ALA A 144 1.72 19.11 2.57
CA ALA A 144 1.49 20.21 3.51
C ALA A 144 0.83 21.42 2.82
N SER A 145 1.14 21.63 1.54
CA SER A 145 0.59 22.69 0.71
C SER A 145 -0.69 22.25 -0.01
N ARG A 146 -1.65 23.18 -0.07
CA ARG A 146 -2.95 22.99 -0.71
C ARG A 146 -2.82 22.89 -2.23
N GLU A 147 -1.83 23.57 -2.81
CA GLU A 147 -1.52 23.63 -4.24
C GLU A 147 -1.21 22.24 -4.84
N VAL A 148 -0.78 21.28 -4.02
CA VAL A 148 -0.54 19.91 -4.46
C VAL A 148 -1.83 19.18 -4.87
N ILE A 149 -2.99 19.61 -4.35
CA ILE A 149 -4.29 19.08 -4.83
C ILE A 149 -4.43 19.30 -6.34
N ASP A 150 -4.13 20.49 -6.84
CA ASP A 150 -4.29 20.79 -8.27
C ASP A 150 -3.27 20.04 -9.14
N CYS A 151 -2.07 19.81 -8.61
CA CYS A 151 -1.06 18.97 -9.26
C CYS A 151 -1.55 17.52 -9.38
N TYR A 152 -2.13 16.98 -8.30
CA TYR A 152 -2.69 15.63 -8.28
C TYR A 152 -3.91 15.50 -9.21
N ILE A 153 -4.80 16.49 -9.25
CA ILE A 153 -5.97 16.46 -10.14
C ILE A 153 -5.56 16.54 -11.60
N ARG A 154 -4.52 17.32 -11.95
CA ARG A 154 -3.94 17.30 -13.30
C ARG A 154 -3.42 15.91 -13.65
N TYR A 155 -2.69 15.29 -12.72
CA TYR A 155 -2.19 13.93 -12.89
C TYR A 155 -3.33 12.92 -13.10
N CYS A 156 -4.35 12.91 -12.24
CA CYS A 156 -5.54 12.05 -12.37
C CYS A 156 -6.26 12.27 -13.71
N THR A 157 -6.43 13.54 -14.12
CA THR A 157 -7.08 13.89 -15.41
C THR A 157 -6.36 13.23 -16.58
N THR A 158 -5.03 13.30 -16.59
CA THR A 158 -4.21 12.67 -17.62
C THR A 158 -4.37 11.15 -17.61
N LEU A 159 -4.26 10.52 -16.43
CA LEU A 159 -4.38 9.07 -16.30
C LEU A 159 -5.75 8.55 -16.75
N PHE A 160 -6.82 9.14 -16.21
CA PHE A 160 -8.18 8.74 -16.51
C PHE A 160 -8.49 8.90 -17.99
N ASN A 161 -8.12 10.01 -18.62
CA ASN A 161 -8.33 10.18 -20.06
C ASN A 161 -7.49 9.23 -20.90
N ARG A 162 -6.22 9.00 -20.54
CA ARG A 162 -5.30 8.16 -21.31
C ARG A 162 -5.68 6.68 -21.26
N TYR A 163 -6.13 6.20 -20.10
CA TYR A 163 -6.31 4.77 -19.83
C TYR A 163 -7.77 4.35 -19.61
N LYS A 164 -8.75 5.20 -19.91
CA LYS A 164 -10.18 4.91 -19.71
C LYS A 164 -10.70 3.60 -20.32
N ASP A 165 -10.07 3.15 -21.41
CA ASP A 165 -10.45 1.93 -22.13
C ASP A 165 -9.55 0.72 -21.76
N GLN A 166 -8.58 0.92 -20.86
CA GLN A 166 -7.60 -0.09 -20.43
C GLN A 166 -7.67 -0.42 -18.94
N VAL A 167 -8.13 0.51 -18.10
CA VAL A 167 -8.16 0.37 -16.64
C VAL A 167 -9.53 0.73 -16.11
N LYS A 168 -10.16 -0.20 -15.40
CA LYS A 168 -11.45 0.02 -14.74
C LYS A 168 -11.31 0.32 -13.24
N TYR A 169 -10.38 -0.34 -12.56
CA TYR A 169 -10.24 -0.27 -11.11
C TYR A 169 -9.08 0.63 -10.70
N TRP A 170 -9.36 1.59 -9.83
CA TRP A 170 -8.41 2.59 -9.37
C TRP A 170 -8.40 2.70 -7.84
N LEU A 171 -7.24 3.03 -7.28
CA LEU A 171 -7.08 3.42 -5.88
C LEU A 171 -6.43 4.81 -5.84
N THR A 172 -6.93 5.72 -5.00
CA THR A 172 -6.44 7.10 -4.96
C THR A 172 -5.07 7.21 -4.27
N PHE A 173 -5.02 6.94 -2.97
CA PHE A 173 -3.82 7.00 -2.13
C PHE A 173 -3.61 5.67 -1.43
N ASN A 174 -2.43 5.08 -1.61
CA ASN A 174 -2.03 3.89 -0.85
C ASN A 174 -1.90 4.20 0.63
N GLU A 175 -2.48 3.36 1.48
CA GLU A 175 -2.29 3.35 2.94
C GLU A 175 -2.34 4.78 3.51
N ILE A 176 -3.37 5.54 3.12
CA ILE A 176 -3.52 6.98 3.38
C ILE A 176 -3.46 7.29 4.89
N ASN A 177 -3.90 6.36 5.73
CA ASN A 177 -3.88 6.45 7.18
C ASN A 177 -2.47 6.39 7.77
N CYS A 178 -1.42 6.09 7.01
CA CYS A 178 -0.05 6.26 7.48
C CYS A 178 0.27 7.71 7.86
N LEU A 179 -0.46 8.70 7.32
CA LEU A 179 -0.40 10.09 7.77
C LEU A 179 -0.89 10.32 9.19
N THR A 180 -1.53 9.34 9.83
CA THR A 180 -1.86 9.39 11.27
C THR A 180 -0.63 9.11 12.14
N MET A 181 0.49 8.70 11.53
CA MET A 181 1.77 8.43 12.20
C MET A 181 2.91 9.30 11.66
N PRO A 182 3.98 9.53 12.45
CA PRO A 182 5.14 10.33 12.03
C PRO A 182 5.80 9.88 10.71
N LEU A 183 5.94 8.56 10.49
CA LEU A 183 6.57 8.03 9.28
C LEU A 183 5.83 8.45 8.00
N GLY A 184 4.51 8.68 8.10
CA GLY A 184 3.67 9.04 6.97
C GLY A 184 3.95 10.44 6.43
N ALA A 185 4.57 11.34 7.23
CA ALA A 185 4.90 12.69 6.77
C ALA A 185 5.72 12.64 5.47
N TYR A 186 6.83 11.89 5.48
CA TYR A 186 7.68 11.78 4.30
C TYR A 186 7.14 10.74 3.30
N MET A 187 6.80 9.53 3.76
CA MET A 187 6.40 8.46 2.85
C MET A 187 5.09 8.76 2.13
N ALA A 188 4.02 9.09 2.88
CA ALA A 188 2.68 9.26 2.33
C ALA A 188 2.43 10.68 1.79
N ALA A 189 3.12 11.69 2.33
CA ALA A 189 2.87 13.09 1.99
C ALA A 189 4.06 13.83 1.38
N GLY A 190 5.25 13.23 1.29
CA GLY A 190 6.43 13.92 0.75
C GLY A 190 6.80 15.19 1.51
N ILE A 191 6.47 15.26 2.81
CA ILE A 191 6.80 16.36 3.71
C ILE A 191 8.19 16.10 4.29
N LEU A 192 9.09 17.06 4.13
CA LEU A 192 10.43 17.02 4.69
C LEU A 192 10.56 18.08 5.77
N PHE A 193 10.41 17.66 7.03
CA PHE A 193 10.64 18.55 8.17
C PHE A 193 12.13 18.89 8.30
N GLU A 194 12.43 20.11 8.77
CA GLU A 194 13.80 20.52 9.07
C GLU A 194 14.42 19.59 10.12
N GLY A 195 15.64 19.12 9.87
CA GLY A 195 16.34 18.18 10.73
C GLY A 195 15.89 16.72 10.60
N LYS A 196 14.96 16.41 9.68
CA LYS A 196 14.57 15.02 9.39
C LYS A 196 15.61 14.34 8.49
N GLU A 197 16.28 13.33 9.03
CA GLU A 197 17.32 12.56 8.34
C GLU A 197 16.90 11.12 8.07
N THR A 198 15.93 10.60 8.83
CA THR A 198 15.42 9.23 8.66
C THR A 198 13.91 9.17 8.86
N LEU A 199 13.28 8.05 8.53
CA LEU A 199 11.86 7.86 8.83
C LEU A 199 11.55 7.74 10.33
N THR A 200 12.55 7.43 11.15
CA THR A 200 12.39 7.01 12.55
C THR A 200 13.11 7.91 13.55
N ASP A 201 13.59 9.09 13.14
CA ASP A 201 14.30 10.05 14.00
C ASP A 201 13.40 10.80 15.00
N GLY A 202 12.08 10.62 14.91
CA GLY A 202 11.10 11.26 15.79
C GLY A 202 10.79 12.72 15.44
N VAL A 203 11.37 13.28 14.38
CA VAL A 203 11.02 14.63 13.89
C VAL A 203 9.66 14.58 13.21
N ASP A 204 8.68 15.27 13.82
CA ASP A 204 7.27 15.26 13.40
C ASP A 204 6.54 16.55 13.79
N ASP A 205 5.50 16.88 13.02
CA ASP A 205 4.47 17.86 13.39
C ASP A 205 3.07 17.30 13.05
N PRO A 206 2.30 16.88 14.08
CA PRO A 206 0.94 16.38 13.89
C PRO A 206 0.01 17.39 13.18
N GLN A 207 0.15 18.69 13.43
CA GLN A 207 -0.68 19.71 12.77
C GLN A 207 -0.49 19.66 11.26
N THR A 208 0.76 19.71 10.79
CA THR A 208 1.08 19.63 9.36
C THR A 208 0.65 18.29 8.76
N ARG A 209 0.87 17.15 9.44
CA ARG A 209 0.44 15.83 8.93
C ARG A 209 -1.06 15.73 8.74
N PHE A 210 -1.84 16.15 9.72
CA PHE A 210 -3.30 16.06 9.63
C PHE A 210 -3.88 17.08 8.65
N GLN A 211 -3.23 18.24 8.45
CA GLN A 211 -3.57 19.16 7.37
C GLN A 211 -3.31 18.53 5.98
N ALA A 212 -2.17 17.86 5.82
CA ALA A 212 -1.86 17.13 4.59
C ALA A 212 -2.84 15.98 4.33
N LEU A 213 -3.25 15.27 5.38
CA LEU A 213 -4.29 14.24 5.29
C LEU A 213 -5.62 14.82 4.81
N HIS A 214 -5.99 16.01 5.31
CA HIS A 214 -7.17 16.73 4.80
C HIS A 214 -7.04 17.06 3.31
N HIS A 215 -5.88 17.55 2.85
CA HIS A 215 -5.65 17.81 1.43
C HIS A 215 -5.76 16.53 0.59
N GLN A 216 -5.25 15.39 1.06
CA GLN A 216 -5.39 14.11 0.37
C GLN A 216 -6.85 13.62 0.34
N PHE A 217 -7.64 13.84 1.39
CA PHE A 217 -9.08 13.53 1.33
C PHE A 217 -9.82 14.35 0.29
N VAL A 218 -9.58 15.66 0.24
CA VAL A 218 -10.20 16.55 -0.76
C VAL A 218 -9.75 16.16 -2.17
N ALA A 219 -8.46 15.85 -2.36
CA ALA A 219 -7.92 15.40 -3.64
C ALA A 219 -8.49 14.03 -4.07
N SER A 220 -8.64 13.09 -3.14
CA SER A 220 -9.27 11.78 -3.36
C SER A 220 -10.71 11.95 -3.85
N ALA A 221 -11.50 12.75 -3.13
CA ALA A 221 -12.89 13.01 -3.49
C ALA A 221 -13.04 13.72 -4.85
N LYS A 222 -12.18 14.70 -5.15
CA LYS A 222 -12.12 15.33 -6.48
C LYS A 222 -11.77 14.33 -7.57
N ALA A 223 -10.82 13.41 -7.33
CA ALA A 223 -10.44 12.38 -8.29
C ALA A 223 -11.57 11.37 -8.53
N VAL A 224 -12.32 10.97 -7.50
CA VAL A 224 -13.51 10.11 -7.65
C VAL A 224 -14.52 10.77 -8.60
N LYS A 225 -14.93 12.01 -8.32
CA LYS A 225 -15.87 12.77 -9.15
C LYS A 225 -15.39 12.88 -10.60
N LEU A 226 -14.15 13.31 -10.78
CA LEU A 226 -13.52 13.45 -12.09
C LEU A 226 -13.50 12.12 -12.85
N GLY A 227 -13.17 11.02 -12.16
CA GLY A 227 -13.13 9.69 -12.73
C GLY A 227 -14.48 9.28 -13.29
N HIS A 228 -15.57 9.42 -12.50
CA HIS A 228 -16.93 9.10 -12.95
C HIS A 228 -17.44 10.04 -14.06
N GLU A 229 -17.02 11.31 -14.07
CA GLU A 229 -17.29 12.24 -15.17
C GLU A 229 -16.64 11.81 -16.50
N ILE A 230 -15.41 11.26 -16.44
CA ILE A 230 -14.67 10.78 -17.61
C ILE A 230 -15.19 9.42 -18.08
N ASN A 231 -15.41 8.51 -17.15
CA ASN A 231 -15.95 7.17 -17.41
C ASN A 231 -16.80 6.70 -16.22
N PRO A 232 -18.13 6.61 -16.38
CA PRO A 232 -19.02 6.17 -15.29
C PRO A 232 -18.84 4.70 -14.90
N ASP A 233 -18.14 3.89 -15.71
CA ASP A 233 -17.86 2.48 -15.40
C ASP A 233 -16.63 2.29 -14.51
N PHE A 234 -15.86 3.36 -14.23
CA PHE A 234 -14.75 3.27 -13.29
C PHE A 234 -15.22 2.83 -11.91
N GLN A 235 -14.33 2.13 -11.22
CA GLN A 235 -14.48 1.74 -9.82
C GLN A 235 -13.28 2.31 -9.09
N ILE A 236 -13.52 3.25 -8.18
CA ILE A 236 -12.48 4.02 -7.51
C ILE A 236 -12.60 3.78 -6.01
N GLY A 237 -11.59 3.13 -5.44
CA GLY A 237 -11.55 2.73 -4.04
C GLY A 237 -10.59 3.57 -3.20
N CYS A 238 -10.80 3.53 -1.88
CA CYS A 238 -9.77 3.94 -0.92
C CYS A 238 -8.79 2.80 -0.66
N MET A 239 -7.61 3.10 -0.11
CA MET A 239 -6.67 2.10 0.39
C MET A 239 -6.18 2.47 1.79
N VAL A 240 -6.41 1.59 2.77
CA VAL A 240 -6.06 1.78 4.18
C VAL A 240 -5.14 0.67 4.67
N ALA A 241 -4.06 1.02 5.36
CA ALA A 241 -3.23 0.08 6.12
C ALA A 241 -3.99 -0.38 7.36
N PHE A 242 -4.65 -1.54 7.32
CA PHE A 242 -5.54 -1.89 8.43
C PHE A 242 -4.77 -2.45 9.62
N MET A 243 -4.72 -1.67 10.70
CA MET A 243 -4.02 -1.98 11.93
C MET A 243 -4.99 -2.63 12.93
N THR A 244 -5.22 -3.93 12.76
CA THR A 244 -6.14 -4.70 13.61
C THR A 244 -5.72 -4.63 15.06
N THR A 245 -6.57 -4.06 15.91
CA THR A 245 -6.21 -3.76 17.30
C THR A 245 -7.15 -4.48 18.25
N TYR A 246 -6.58 -5.27 19.16
CA TYR A 246 -7.31 -5.93 20.24
C TYR A 246 -7.02 -5.28 21.58
N PRO A 247 -7.99 -5.26 22.50
CA PRO A 247 -7.73 -4.96 23.90
C PRO A 247 -6.98 -6.13 24.56
N ASN A 248 -6.02 -5.82 25.43
CA ASN A 248 -5.25 -6.82 26.18
C ASN A 248 -6.13 -7.65 27.12
N THR A 249 -7.08 -6.99 27.79
CA THR A 249 -8.04 -7.63 28.69
C THR A 249 -9.45 -7.09 28.50
N CYS A 250 -10.42 -7.64 29.24
CA CYS A 250 -11.78 -7.10 29.31
C CYS A 250 -11.90 -5.88 30.24
N ASN A 251 -10.79 -5.33 30.76
CA ASN A 251 -10.78 -4.09 31.51
C ASN A 251 -11.36 -2.95 30.64
N PRO A 252 -12.39 -2.22 31.10
CA PRO A 252 -12.98 -1.12 30.34
C PRO A 252 -11.97 -0.09 29.80
N ASP A 253 -10.86 0.16 30.51
CA ASP A 253 -9.82 1.08 30.03
C ASP A 253 -9.06 0.53 28.82
N ASP A 254 -8.75 -0.78 28.80
CA ASP A 254 -8.16 -1.45 27.62
C ASP A 254 -9.13 -1.43 26.44
N ILE A 255 -10.43 -1.68 26.69
CA ILE A 255 -11.47 -1.63 25.66
C ILE A 255 -11.54 -0.24 25.01
N LEU A 256 -11.59 0.81 25.84
CA LEU A 256 -11.68 2.19 25.34
C LEU A 256 -10.41 2.62 24.61
N LEU A 257 -9.23 2.22 25.10
CA LEU A 257 -7.95 2.52 24.44
C LEU A 257 -7.87 1.83 23.07
N ALA A 258 -8.19 0.54 22.98
CA ALA A 258 -8.22 -0.18 21.72
C ALA A 258 -9.22 0.44 20.73
N GLN A 259 -10.41 0.85 21.20
CA GLN A 259 -11.39 1.54 20.38
C GLN A 259 -10.86 2.89 19.84
N GLN A 260 -10.24 3.70 20.70
CA GLN A 260 -9.66 5.00 20.29
C GLN A 260 -8.53 4.80 19.28
N LYS A 261 -7.71 3.77 19.47
CA LYS A 261 -6.64 3.41 18.54
C LYS A 261 -7.21 3.02 17.17
N ASP A 262 -8.20 2.13 17.12
CA ASP A 262 -8.88 1.75 15.86
C ASP A 262 -9.52 2.97 15.17
N GLN A 263 -10.16 3.85 15.95
CA GLN A 263 -10.79 5.06 15.42
C GLN A 263 -9.80 5.97 14.68
N ILE A 264 -8.65 6.25 15.30
CA ILE A 264 -7.66 7.15 14.71
C ILE A 264 -6.82 6.45 13.65
N SER A 265 -6.31 5.24 13.92
CA SER A 265 -5.41 4.54 13.02
C SER A 265 -6.11 3.97 11.79
N ASN A 266 -7.40 3.60 11.89
CA ASN A 266 -8.12 2.95 10.80
C ASN A 266 -9.35 3.74 10.35
N MET A 267 -10.28 4.03 11.27
CA MET A 267 -11.63 4.47 10.90
C MET A 267 -11.68 5.87 10.32
N ILE A 268 -10.84 6.81 10.77
CA ILE A 268 -10.92 8.21 10.32
C ILE A 268 -10.80 8.35 8.79
N CYS A 269 -9.92 7.58 8.16
CA CYS A 269 -9.71 7.63 6.71
C CYS A 269 -10.83 6.93 5.94
N GLY A 270 -11.34 5.82 6.48
CA GLY A 270 -12.48 5.12 5.91
C GLY A 270 -13.77 5.93 6.00
N ASP A 271 -14.05 6.52 7.16
CA ASP A 271 -15.24 7.35 7.38
C ASP A 271 -15.27 8.54 6.43
N VAL A 272 -14.15 9.26 6.26
CA VAL A 272 -14.11 10.41 5.35
C VAL A 272 -14.29 9.98 3.89
N GLN A 273 -13.65 8.90 3.44
CA GLN A 273 -13.70 8.50 2.03
C GLN A 273 -14.97 7.73 1.65
N VAL A 274 -15.58 6.99 2.57
CA VAL A 274 -16.80 6.21 2.29
C VAL A 274 -18.06 7.01 2.61
N ARG A 275 -18.05 7.79 3.70
CA ARG A 275 -19.24 8.51 4.19
C ARG A 275 -19.19 10.01 3.85
N GLY A 276 -18.07 10.49 3.32
CA GLY A 276 -17.92 11.87 2.84
C GLY A 276 -17.87 12.92 3.95
N ALA A 277 -17.59 12.52 5.19
CA ALA A 277 -17.54 13.43 6.33
C ALA A 277 -16.60 12.94 7.43
N TYR A 278 -16.00 13.89 8.17
CA TYR A 278 -15.23 13.56 9.36
C TYR A 278 -16.14 12.92 10.43
N PRO A 279 -15.70 11.81 11.06
CA PRO A 279 -16.46 11.18 12.12
C PRO A 279 -16.45 12.00 13.41
N GLY A 280 -17.48 11.82 14.25
CA GLY A 280 -17.67 12.64 15.46
C GLY A 280 -16.50 12.58 16.46
N PHE A 281 -15.80 11.44 16.55
CA PHE A 281 -14.63 11.30 17.44
C PHE A 281 -13.45 12.20 17.02
N ALA A 282 -13.32 12.51 15.72
CA ALA A 282 -12.20 13.29 15.19
C ALA A 282 -12.15 14.69 15.81
N LYS A 283 -13.31 15.30 16.07
CA LYS A 283 -13.40 16.62 16.72
C LYS A 283 -12.72 16.63 18.09
N ARG A 284 -12.98 15.60 18.91
CA ARG A 284 -12.38 15.48 20.25
C ARG A 284 -10.89 15.24 20.14
N PHE A 285 -10.48 14.31 19.30
CA PHE A 285 -9.08 14.00 19.05
C PHE A 285 -8.30 15.24 18.61
N PHE A 286 -8.78 15.99 17.61
CA PHE A 286 -8.12 17.21 17.14
C PHE A 286 -8.01 18.27 18.24
N ALA A 287 -9.06 18.47 19.03
CA ALA A 287 -9.01 19.41 20.16
C ALA A 287 -7.97 19.00 21.22
N GLU A 288 -7.90 17.72 21.57
CA GLU A 288 -6.94 17.18 22.55
C GLU A 288 -5.49 17.26 22.05
N GLN A 289 -5.27 17.10 20.73
CA GLN A 289 -3.96 17.20 20.11
C GLN A 289 -3.57 18.63 19.69
N GLY A 290 -4.45 19.62 19.90
CA GLY A 290 -4.22 21.00 19.45
C GLY A 290 -4.21 21.17 17.93
N ILE A 291 -4.81 20.24 17.19
CA ILE A 291 -4.87 20.26 15.73
C ILE A 291 -6.07 21.08 15.27
N ARG A 292 -5.85 21.97 14.31
CA ARG A 292 -6.89 22.73 13.61
C ARG A 292 -6.77 22.49 12.11
N ILE A 293 -7.76 21.81 11.54
CA ILE A 293 -7.83 21.62 10.09
C ILE A 293 -8.35 22.90 9.43
N GLU A 294 -7.56 23.45 8.53
CA GLU A 294 -7.97 24.53 7.64
C GLU A 294 -8.69 23.95 6.43
N MET A 295 -9.99 24.22 6.35
CA MET A 295 -10.85 23.82 5.23
C MET A 295 -11.27 25.05 4.43
N GLN A 296 -11.38 24.89 3.12
CA GLN A 296 -12.05 25.85 2.26
C GLN A 296 -13.58 25.63 2.29
N PRO A 297 -14.40 26.65 1.98
CA PRO A 297 -15.86 26.55 2.08
C PRO A 297 -16.48 25.38 1.31
N GLU A 298 -15.85 24.95 0.21
CA GLU A 298 -16.31 23.86 -0.66
C GLU A 298 -15.86 22.45 -0.24
N ASP A 299 -14.97 22.33 0.74
CA ASP A 299 -14.33 21.04 1.05
C ASP A 299 -15.32 20.01 1.58
N GLU A 300 -16.18 20.40 2.52
CA GLU A 300 -17.19 19.48 3.05
C GLU A 300 -18.13 18.97 1.96
N GLN A 301 -18.50 19.83 1.01
CA GLN A 301 -19.32 19.42 -0.12
C GLN A 301 -18.55 18.48 -1.05
N THR A 302 -17.28 18.80 -1.32
CA THR A 302 -16.40 17.99 -2.15
C THR A 302 -16.26 16.58 -1.59
N LEU A 303 -16.04 16.43 -0.27
CA LEU A 303 -15.94 15.13 0.40
C LEU A 303 -17.22 14.31 0.27
N ARG A 304 -18.40 14.92 0.43
CA ARG A 304 -19.70 14.23 0.30
C ARG A 304 -20.00 13.75 -1.11
N GLU A 305 -19.55 14.51 -2.11
CA GLU A 305 -19.83 14.23 -3.52
C GLU A 305 -18.82 13.23 -4.14
N GLY A 306 -17.70 12.98 -3.47
CA GLY A 306 -16.62 12.11 -3.98
C GLY A 306 -16.35 10.89 -3.11
N CYS A 307 -17.41 10.21 -2.63
CA CYS A 307 -17.27 8.97 -1.87
C CYS A 307 -16.82 7.81 -2.77
N VAL A 308 -15.95 6.95 -2.25
CA VAL A 308 -15.39 5.81 -2.99
C VAL A 308 -16.41 4.69 -3.24
N ASP A 309 -16.19 3.92 -4.32
CA ASP A 309 -17.08 2.84 -4.76
C ASP A 309 -16.89 1.53 -3.97
N PHE A 310 -15.67 1.30 -3.47
CA PHE A 310 -15.30 0.13 -2.69
C PHE A 310 -14.22 0.47 -1.66
N TYR A 311 -14.11 -0.35 -0.63
CA TYR A 311 -13.09 -0.21 0.40
C TYR A 311 -11.98 -1.24 0.20
N SER A 312 -10.74 -0.80 0.04
CA SER A 312 -9.59 -1.71 0.01
C SER A 312 -8.64 -1.48 1.17
N PHE A 313 -7.92 -2.54 1.55
CA PHE A 313 -6.98 -2.48 2.65
C PHE A 313 -5.82 -3.48 2.53
N SER A 314 -4.73 -3.16 3.21
CA SER A 314 -3.67 -4.12 3.53
C SER A 314 -3.93 -4.76 4.89
N TYR A 315 -3.56 -6.03 5.03
CA TYR A 315 -3.57 -6.75 6.30
C TYR A 315 -2.34 -7.64 6.41
N TYR A 316 -1.63 -7.54 7.54
CA TYR A 316 -0.45 -8.37 7.79
C TYR A 316 -0.45 -9.01 9.18
N MET A 317 -0.97 -8.30 10.18
CA MET A 317 -0.87 -8.67 11.60
C MET A 317 -1.93 -7.95 12.45
N SER A 318 -2.09 -8.42 13.69
CA SER A 318 -2.82 -7.74 14.75
C SER A 318 -1.89 -7.18 15.83
N MET A 319 -2.38 -6.20 16.58
CA MET A 319 -1.73 -5.58 17.73
C MET A 319 -2.60 -5.71 18.97
N VAL A 320 -1.99 -5.54 20.14
CA VAL A 320 -2.69 -5.54 21.43
C VAL A 320 -2.37 -4.24 22.18
N GLU A 321 -3.43 -3.59 22.67
CA GLU A 321 -3.36 -2.35 23.47
C GLU A 321 -3.75 -2.61 24.92
N SER A 322 -3.07 -1.94 25.85
CA SER A 322 -3.32 -2.02 27.30
C SER A 322 -3.16 -0.65 27.93
N ALA A 323 -4.03 -0.31 28.87
CA ALA A 323 -3.91 0.87 29.73
C ALA A 323 -2.89 0.65 30.87
N ASP A 324 -2.39 -0.57 31.06
CA ASP A 324 -1.31 -0.87 32.01
C ASP A 324 0.06 -0.54 31.39
N ASP A 325 0.63 0.60 31.81
CA ASP A 325 1.95 1.09 31.39
C ASP A 325 3.13 0.22 31.89
N SER A 326 2.90 -0.74 32.79
CA SER A 326 3.95 -1.63 33.30
C SER A 326 4.32 -2.78 32.37
N LEU A 327 3.51 -3.02 31.33
CA LEU A 327 3.69 -4.13 30.39
C LEU A 327 4.78 -3.81 29.35
N GLU A 328 5.58 -4.82 29.01
CA GLU A 328 6.65 -4.70 28.03
C GLU A 328 6.06 -4.47 26.62
N LYS A 329 6.40 -3.32 26.02
CA LYS A 329 6.01 -2.98 24.64
C LYS A 329 6.96 -3.68 23.67
N THR A 330 6.43 -4.40 22.69
CA THR A 330 7.21 -5.05 21.62
C THR A 330 7.68 -4.02 20.59
N GLY A 331 8.99 -3.99 20.30
CA GLY A 331 9.60 -3.09 19.32
C GLY A 331 9.80 -3.66 17.90
N GLY A 332 9.37 -4.90 17.64
CA GLY A 332 9.57 -5.57 16.33
C GLY A 332 8.70 -5.02 15.19
N ASN A 333 7.65 -4.27 15.52
CA ASN A 333 6.72 -3.71 14.54
C ASN A 333 6.92 -2.20 14.43
N LEU A 334 6.79 -1.65 13.21
CA LEU A 334 6.73 -0.19 12.97
C LEU A 334 5.62 0.50 13.79
N LEU A 335 4.67 -0.31 14.25
CA LEU A 335 3.51 0.01 15.06
C LEU A 335 3.74 -0.68 16.41
N GLY A 336 4.09 0.08 17.45
CA GLY A 336 4.27 -0.48 18.79
C GLY A 336 3.01 -1.24 19.29
N GLY A 337 3.13 -1.89 20.45
CA GLY A 337 2.03 -2.64 21.06
C GLY A 337 2.59 -3.67 22.04
N ILE A 338 1.74 -4.48 22.65
CA ILE A 338 2.17 -5.58 23.54
C ILE A 338 2.08 -6.91 22.79
N LYS A 339 2.95 -7.87 23.16
CA LYS A 339 2.93 -9.22 22.59
C LYS A 339 1.61 -9.90 22.95
N ASN A 340 0.91 -10.44 21.95
CA ASN A 340 -0.21 -11.31 22.16
C ASN A 340 0.31 -12.72 22.54
N PRO A 341 0.06 -13.23 23.75
CA PRO A 341 0.58 -14.53 24.19
C PRO A 341 -0.04 -15.72 23.42
N TYR A 342 -1.09 -15.49 22.64
CA TYR A 342 -1.79 -16.52 21.87
C TYR A 342 -1.31 -16.63 20.42
N LEU A 343 -0.40 -15.75 19.98
CA LEU A 343 0.07 -15.69 18.59
C LEU A 343 1.55 -16.04 18.47
N GLU A 344 1.87 -16.73 17.38
CA GLU A 344 3.24 -16.88 16.91
C GLU A 344 3.71 -15.61 16.20
N SER A 345 5.02 -15.44 16.00
CA SER A 345 5.59 -14.27 15.33
C SER A 345 6.60 -14.70 14.27
N SER A 346 6.69 -13.93 13.18
CA SER A 346 7.72 -14.10 12.17
C SER A 346 9.11 -13.69 12.68
N ASP A 347 10.15 -13.97 11.90
CA ASP A 347 11.53 -13.56 12.19
C ASP A 347 11.71 -12.03 12.26
N TRP A 348 10.79 -11.27 11.68
CA TRP A 348 10.73 -9.80 11.77
C TRP A 348 9.82 -9.29 12.89
N GLY A 349 9.34 -10.16 13.78
CA GLY A 349 8.50 -9.81 14.93
C GLY A 349 7.03 -9.58 14.61
N TRP A 350 6.58 -9.87 13.39
CA TRP A 350 5.18 -9.68 12.98
C TRP A 350 4.33 -10.84 13.48
N GLN A 351 3.29 -10.54 14.25
CA GLN A 351 2.40 -11.56 14.81
C GLN A 351 1.51 -12.16 13.72
N ILE A 352 1.49 -13.49 13.61
CA ILE A 352 0.73 -14.20 12.60
C ILE A 352 -0.68 -14.45 13.13
N ASP A 353 -1.64 -13.64 12.67
CA ASP A 353 -3.05 -13.77 13.05
C ASP A 353 -3.96 -13.86 11.83
N PRO A 354 -4.23 -15.07 11.30
CA PRO A 354 -5.20 -15.20 10.22
C PRO A 354 -6.63 -14.85 10.64
N LYS A 355 -7.01 -15.05 11.91
CA LYS A 355 -8.37 -14.75 12.40
C LYS A 355 -8.62 -13.26 12.48
N GLY A 356 -7.58 -12.47 12.71
CA GLY A 356 -7.67 -11.01 12.65
C GLY A 356 -8.04 -10.48 11.26
N LEU A 357 -7.73 -11.21 10.18
CA LEU A 357 -8.23 -10.86 8.84
C LEU A 357 -9.74 -11.05 8.75
N ARG A 358 -10.28 -12.18 9.27
CA ARG A 358 -11.74 -12.38 9.35
C ARG A 358 -12.40 -11.33 10.23
N TYR A 359 -11.82 -11.00 11.39
CA TYR A 359 -12.31 -9.93 12.25
C TYR A 359 -12.38 -8.60 11.49
N THR A 360 -11.30 -8.23 10.80
CA THR A 360 -11.21 -6.99 10.03
C THR A 360 -12.24 -6.92 8.91
N LEU A 361 -12.39 -8.00 8.15
CA LEU A 361 -13.36 -8.08 7.06
C LEU A 361 -14.79 -7.87 7.57
N ASN A 362 -15.18 -8.54 8.65
CA ASN A 362 -16.49 -8.36 9.27
C ASN A 362 -16.66 -6.93 9.82
N HIS A 363 -15.68 -6.43 10.57
CA HIS A 363 -15.72 -5.07 11.16
C HIS A 363 -15.88 -3.97 10.10
N LEU A 364 -15.14 -4.08 8.99
CA LEU A 364 -15.23 -3.14 7.88
C LEU A 364 -16.57 -3.25 7.16
N TYR A 365 -17.02 -4.47 6.87
CA TYR A 365 -18.26 -4.67 6.14
C TYR A 365 -19.47 -4.22 6.97
N ASP A 366 -19.57 -4.61 8.24
CA ASP A 366 -20.63 -4.17 9.17
C ASP A 366 -20.71 -2.64 9.28
N ARG A 367 -19.55 -1.97 9.18
CA ARG A 367 -19.48 -0.51 9.27
C ARG A 367 -19.92 0.21 8.00
N TYR A 368 -19.50 -0.28 6.84
CA TYR A 368 -19.59 0.47 5.58
C TYR A 368 -20.57 -0.12 4.56
N GLN A 369 -20.80 -1.44 4.58
CA GLN A 369 -21.72 -2.14 3.67
C GLN A 369 -21.47 -1.81 2.18
N ILE A 370 -20.19 -1.68 1.80
CA ILE A 370 -19.72 -1.58 0.42
C ILE A 370 -18.72 -2.71 0.14
N PRO A 371 -18.47 -3.08 -1.14
CA PRO A 371 -17.55 -4.16 -1.48
C PRO A 371 -16.15 -3.95 -0.90
N LEU A 372 -15.53 -5.04 -0.47
CA LEU A 372 -14.17 -5.04 0.08
C LEU A 372 -13.17 -5.67 -0.89
N MET A 373 -11.93 -5.19 -0.85
CA MET A 373 -10.78 -5.84 -1.48
C MET A 373 -9.61 -5.95 -0.48
N VAL A 374 -9.07 -7.16 -0.32
CA VAL A 374 -7.77 -7.35 0.37
C VAL A 374 -6.70 -7.13 -0.68
N VAL A 375 -6.13 -5.93 -0.72
CA VAL A 375 -5.23 -5.53 -1.80
C VAL A 375 -3.75 -5.72 -1.46
N GLU A 376 -3.47 -6.13 -0.23
CA GLU A 376 -2.15 -6.44 0.28
C GLU A 376 -2.26 -7.41 1.47
N ASN A 377 -1.60 -8.55 1.36
CA ASN A 377 -1.39 -9.51 2.43
C ASN A 377 -0.21 -10.40 2.03
N GLY A 378 0.68 -10.73 2.96
CA GLY A 378 1.86 -11.53 2.64
C GLY A 378 2.81 -11.70 3.81
N LEU A 379 3.79 -12.57 3.63
CA LEU A 379 4.82 -12.85 4.64
C LEU A 379 6.20 -12.58 4.06
N GLY A 380 6.88 -11.60 4.67
CA GLY A 380 8.29 -11.32 4.42
C GLY A 380 9.15 -12.28 5.22
N ALA A 381 9.96 -13.09 4.53
CA ALA A 381 10.84 -14.09 5.13
C ALA A 381 12.16 -14.20 4.37
N VAL A 382 13.15 -14.88 4.96
CA VAL A 382 14.38 -15.24 4.23
C VAL A 382 14.10 -16.50 3.40
N ASP A 383 14.23 -16.42 2.08
CA ASP A 383 14.25 -17.60 1.22
C ASP A 383 15.65 -18.21 1.17
N VAL A 384 15.71 -19.54 1.10
CA VAL A 384 16.93 -20.31 0.82
C VAL A 384 16.82 -20.87 -0.59
N VAL A 385 17.84 -20.62 -1.41
CA VAL A 385 17.98 -21.25 -2.72
C VAL A 385 18.76 -22.55 -2.52
N GLU A 386 18.11 -23.68 -2.82
CA GLU A 386 18.69 -25.02 -2.69
C GLU A 386 19.77 -25.27 -3.76
N GLU A 387 20.56 -26.33 -3.60
CA GLU A 387 21.61 -26.70 -4.58
C GLU A 387 21.07 -26.94 -5.99
N ASP A 388 19.81 -27.37 -6.12
CA ASP A 388 19.13 -27.59 -7.40
C ASP A 388 18.45 -26.33 -7.96
N GLY A 389 18.58 -25.19 -7.27
CA GLY A 389 17.96 -23.91 -7.62
C GLY A 389 16.51 -23.76 -7.17
N SER A 390 15.90 -24.77 -6.55
CA SER A 390 14.54 -24.68 -6.01
C SER A 390 14.50 -23.87 -4.72
N ILE A 391 13.31 -23.37 -4.36
CA ILE A 391 13.06 -22.62 -3.13
C ILE A 391 11.83 -23.21 -2.44
N GLN A 392 12.05 -23.78 -1.26
CA GLN A 392 11.02 -24.48 -0.48
C GLN A 392 10.44 -23.54 0.58
N ASP A 393 9.47 -22.72 0.19
CA ASP A 393 8.86 -21.68 1.04
C ASP A 393 7.53 -22.12 1.67
N ASP A 394 7.52 -23.31 2.30
CA ASP A 394 6.34 -23.85 2.97
C ASP A 394 5.77 -22.93 4.06
N TYR A 395 6.60 -22.16 4.75
CA TYR A 395 6.17 -21.16 5.73
C TYR A 395 5.28 -20.08 5.11
N ARG A 396 5.54 -19.68 3.86
CA ARG A 396 4.76 -18.67 3.13
C ARG A 396 3.42 -19.27 2.72
N ILE A 397 3.44 -20.51 2.23
CA ILE A 397 2.23 -21.28 1.92
C ILE A 397 1.34 -21.41 3.16
N GLN A 398 1.90 -21.78 4.32
CA GLN A 398 1.15 -21.94 5.57
C GLN A 398 0.52 -20.61 6.04
N TYR A 399 1.26 -19.51 5.98
CA TYR A 399 0.74 -18.18 6.29
C TYR A 399 -0.44 -17.83 5.38
N LEU A 400 -0.26 -17.91 4.06
CA LEU A 400 -1.28 -17.52 3.09
C LEU A 400 -2.51 -18.43 3.17
N ARG A 401 -2.32 -19.74 3.32
CA ARG A 401 -3.40 -20.72 3.53
C ARG A 401 -4.29 -20.31 4.70
N GLY A 402 -3.70 -20.04 5.87
CA GLY A 402 -4.46 -19.67 7.05
C GLY A 402 -5.29 -18.40 6.85
N HIS A 403 -4.75 -17.39 6.16
CA HIS A 403 -5.47 -16.15 5.87
C HIS A 403 -6.59 -16.36 4.85
N ILE A 404 -6.34 -17.14 3.79
CA ILE A 404 -7.35 -17.46 2.77
C ILE A 404 -8.49 -18.28 3.37
N GLU A 405 -8.21 -19.24 4.26
CA GLU A 405 -9.26 -19.96 5.00
C GLU A 405 -10.16 -18.99 5.77
N GLN A 406 -9.58 -18.01 6.47
CA GLN A 406 -10.34 -17.01 7.22
C GLN A 406 -11.07 -15.98 6.34
N MET A 407 -10.57 -15.69 5.13
CA MET A 407 -11.32 -14.92 4.14
C MET A 407 -12.58 -15.67 3.67
N LYS A 408 -12.47 -16.98 3.42
CA LYS A 408 -13.62 -17.82 3.03
C LYS A 408 -14.69 -17.82 4.12
N GLU A 409 -14.26 -17.91 5.37
CA GLU A 409 -15.15 -17.78 6.53
C GLU A 409 -15.82 -16.41 6.62
N ALA A 410 -15.09 -15.31 6.38
CA ALA A 410 -15.69 -13.97 6.35
C ALA A 410 -16.73 -13.82 5.22
N VAL A 411 -16.48 -14.41 4.04
CA VAL A 411 -17.48 -14.46 2.97
C VAL A 411 -18.71 -15.27 3.41
N ALA A 412 -18.53 -16.37 4.16
CA ALA A 412 -19.63 -17.13 4.74
C ALA A 412 -20.40 -16.34 5.81
N ASP A 413 -19.73 -15.43 6.53
CA ASP A 413 -20.35 -14.49 7.48
C ASP A 413 -21.21 -13.42 6.77
N GLY A 414 -21.07 -13.26 5.45
CA GLY A 414 -21.83 -12.33 4.62
C GLY A 414 -21.03 -11.17 4.05
N VAL A 415 -19.71 -11.13 4.24
CA VAL A 415 -18.84 -10.09 3.70
C VAL A 415 -18.77 -10.16 2.17
N GLU A 416 -19.06 -9.04 1.50
CA GLU A 416 -18.84 -8.91 0.06
C GLU A 416 -17.36 -8.63 -0.24
N LEU A 417 -16.56 -9.69 -0.28
CA LEU A 417 -15.16 -9.63 -0.68
C LEU A 417 -15.02 -9.97 -2.18
N ILE A 418 -14.45 -9.05 -2.97
CA ILE A 418 -14.39 -9.21 -4.44
C ILE A 418 -13.00 -9.47 -5.00
N ALA A 419 -11.94 -9.18 -4.24
CA ALA A 419 -10.56 -9.40 -4.67
C ALA A 419 -9.60 -9.75 -3.52
N TYR A 420 -8.55 -10.49 -3.88
CA TYR A 420 -7.36 -10.74 -3.05
C TYR A 420 -6.10 -10.63 -3.91
N THR A 421 -5.26 -9.64 -3.61
CA THR A 421 -3.96 -9.45 -4.29
C THR A 421 -2.81 -9.56 -3.30
N MET A 422 -2.09 -10.68 -3.36
CA MET A 422 -0.96 -10.97 -2.47
C MET A 422 0.18 -9.96 -2.65
N TRP A 423 0.71 -9.42 -1.55
CA TRP A 423 1.73 -8.38 -1.59
C TRP A 423 3.10 -8.86 -2.04
N GLY A 424 3.72 -8.11 -2.96
CA GLY A 424 5.05 -8.42 -3.47
C GLY A 424 5.04 -9.78 -4.14
N CYS A 425 4.08 -10.02 -5.04
CA CYS A 425 3.86 -11.32 -5.69
C CYS A 425 5.07 -11.87 -6.45
N ILE A 426 6.00 -10.99 -6.76
CA ILE A 426 7.38 -11.24 -7.19
C ILE A 426 8.28 -10.47 -6.22
N ASP A 427 9.46 -11.03 -5.92
CA ASP A 427 10.40 -10.37 -5.03
C ASP A 427 10.65 -8.92 -5.47
N LEU A 428 10.61 -8.02 -4.49
CA LEU A 428 10.78 -6.59 -4.67
C LEU A 428 11.54 -6.03 -3.47
N VAL A 429 12.00 -4.79 -3.59
CA VAL A 429 12.70 -4.10 -2.51
C VAL A 429 11.74 -3.85 -1.35
N SER A 430 12.11 -4.21 -0.12
CA SER A 430 11.26 -3.95 1.06
C SER A 430 11.07 -2.45 1.32
N ALA A 431 9.86 -2.02 1.70
CA ALA A 431 9.59 -0.60 1.98
C ALA A 431 10.38 -0.09 3.20
N SER A 432 10.30 -0.83 4.31
CA SER A 432 10.83 -0.42 5.62
C SER A 432 12.35 -0.36 5.68
N THR A 433 13.04 -1.33 5.07
CA THR A 433 14.50 -1.46 5.17
C THR A 433 15.22 -1.26 3.84
N GLY A 434 14.52 -1.31 2.70
CA GLY A 434 15.17 -1.24 1.39
C GLY A 434 15.95 -2.51 1.04
N GLU A 435 15.59 -3.64 1.65
CA GLU A 435 16.31 -4.91 1.53
C GLU A 435 15.65 -5.85 0.52
N MET A 436 16.48 -6.63 -0.17
CA MET A 436 16.06 -7.80 -0.96
C MET A 436 16.01 -9.08 -0.12
N LYS A 437 16.72 -9.14 1.01
CA LYS A 437 16.76 -10.33 1.90
C LYS A 437 15.39 -10.66 2.51
N LYS A 438 14.53 -9.66 2.73
CA LYS A 438 13.14 -9.84 3.19
C LYS A 438 12.23 -10.03 1.98
N ARG A 439 11.95 -11.29 1.63
CA ARG A 439 11.27 -11.67 0.38
C ARG A 439 9.81 -12.04 0.61
N TYR A 440 8.95 -11.64 -0.30
CA TYR A 440 7.50 -11.89 -0.27
C TYR A 440 7.01 -12.76 -1.42
N GLY A 441 7.73 -12.78 -2.54
CA GLY A 441 7.19 -13.24 -3.82
C GLY A 441 6.91 -14.72 -3.92
N PHE A 442 6.02 -15.05 -4.84
CA PHE A 442 5.92 -16.38 -5.44
C PHE A 442 7.04 -16.62 -6.46
N ILE A 443 7.59 -15.53 -6.99
CA ILE A 443 8.69 -15.53 -7.96
C ILE A 443 9.90 -14.91 -7.27
N HIS A 444 10.99 -15.67 -7.21
CA HIS A 444 12.27 -15.18 -6.73
C HIS A 444 12.93 -14.32 -7.80
N VAL A 445 13.52 -13.19 -7.40
CA VAL A 445 14.46 -12.42 -8.24
C VAL A 445 15.86 -12.57 -7.69
N ASN A 446 16.79 -13.04 -8.54
CA ASN A 446 18.20 -13.19 -8.21
C ASN A 446 18.87 -11.81 -8.06
N LYS A 447 18.72 -11.25 -6.86
CA LYS A 447 19.33 -10.01 -6.40
C LYS A 447 19.49 -10.04 -4.88
N ASP A 448 20.63 -9.60 -4.36
CA ASP A 448 20.87 -9.46 -2.92
C ASP A 448 20.79 -8.00 -2.43
N ASN A 449 21.07 -7.78 -1.14
CA ASN A 449 21.02 -6.44 -0.53
C ASN A 449 22.11 -5.49 -1.06
N ASP A 450 23.22 -6.04 -1.56
CA ASP A 450 24.36 -5.28 -2.07
C ASP A 450 24.22 -4.99 -3.58
N GLY A 451 23.11 -5.43 -4.18
CA GLY A 451 22.81 -5.27 -5.59
C GLY A 451 23.45 -6.31 -6.51
N ASN A 452 24.08 -7.37 -5.96
CA ASN A 452 24.61 -8.45 -6.79
C ASN A 452 23.49 -9.38 -7.24
N GLY A 453 23.64 -9.94 -8.44
CA GLY A 453 22.68 -10.85 -9.05
C GLY A 453 22.49 -10.52 -10.53
N ASP A 454 21.84 -11.42 -11.28
CA ASP A 454 21.56 -11.23 -12.71
C ASP A 454 20.10 -10.87 -12.99
N LEU A 455 19.32 -10.61 -11.95
CA LEU A 455 17.88 -10.30 -12.01
C LEU A 455 17.04 -11.41 -12.66
N SER A 456 17.54 -12.64 -12.78
CA SER A 456 16.74 -13.76 -13.28
C SER A 456 15.56 -14.07 -12.34
N ARG A 457 14.44 -14.52 -12.95
CA ARG A 457 13.21 -14.89 -12.24
C ARG A 457 13.09 -16.41 -12.11
N THR A 458 12.88 -16.89 -10.90
CA THR A 458 12.69 -18.33 -10.62
C THR A 458 11.41 -18.56 -9.81
N PRO A 459 10.46 -19.38 -10.29
CA PRO A 459 9.28 -19.78 -9.51
C PRO A 459 9.66 -20.49 -8.21
N LYS A 460 9.09 -20.08 -7.09
CA LYS A 460 9.21 -20.77 -5.79
C LYS A 460 8.17 -21.90 -5.68
N LYS A 461 8.23 -22.73 -4.63
CA LYS A 461 7.19 -23.73 -4.38
C LYS A 461 5.79 -23.10 -4.27
N SER A 462 5.69 -21.96 -3.59
CA SER A 462 4.45 -21.20 -3.44
C SER A 462 3.82 -20.71 -4.76
N PHE A 463 4.60 -20.57 -5.83
CA PHE A 463 4.10 -20.28 -7.18
C PHE A 463 3.09 -21.34 -7.64
N TYR A 464 3.51 -22.60 -7.58
CA TYR A 464 2.71 -23.73 -8.02
C TYR A 464 1.53 -24.00 -7.09
N TRP A 465 1.71 -23.70 -5.80
CA TRP A 465 0.63 -23.75 -4.82
C TRP A 465 -0.46 -22.72 -5.14
N TYR A 466 -0.10 -21.43 -5.27
CA TYR A 466 -1.07 -20.37 -5.52
C TYR A 466 -1.76 -20.53 -6.88
N LYS A 467 -1.06 -21.08 -7.89
CA LYS A 467 -1.67 -21.50 -9.15
C LYS A 467 -2.86 -22.45 -8.93
N LYS A 468 -2.71 -23.47 -8.07
CA LYS A 468 -3.80 -24.40 -7.73
C LYS A 468 -4.92 -23.72 -6.95
N VAL A 469 -4.58 -22.80 -6.04
CA VAL A 469 -5.57 -21.98 -5.33
C VAL A 469 -6.44 -21.24 -6.33
N ILE A 470 -5.86 -20.59 -7.33
CA ILE A 470 -6.61 -19.84 -8.35
C ILE A 470 -7.42 -20.79 -9.24
N GLU A 471 -6.84 -21.88 -9.72
CA GLU A 471 -7.52 -22.85 -10.59
C GLU A 471 -8.74 -23.50 -9.91
N SER A 472 -8.66 -23.74 -8.60
CA SER A 472 -9.74 -24.29 -7.78
C SER A 472 -10.67 -23.22 -7.18
N ASN A 473 -10.46 -21.94 -7.51
CA ASN A 473 -11.16 -20.79 -6.93
C ASN A 473 -11.19 -20.81 -5.38
N GLY A 474 -10.05 -21.18 -4.78
CA GLY A 474 -9.83 -21.23 -3.34
C GLY A 474 -10.24 -22.53 -2.64
N GLU A 475 -10.64 -23.58 -3.36
CA GLU A 475 -11.02 -24.86 -2.74
C GLU A 475 -9.84 -25.75 -2.39
N GLU A 476 -8.80 -25.78 -3.23
CA GLU A 476 -7.56 -26.51 -2.96
C GLU A 476 -6.52 -25.55 -2.37
N LEU A 477 -6.35 -25.62 -1.05
CA LEU A 477 -5.36 -24.86 -0.30
C LEU A 477 -4.25 -25.75 0.25
#